data_AF-A0A7V8IRY5-F1
#
_entry.id   AF-A0A7V8IRY5-F1
#
_cell.length_a   1.000
_cell.length_b   1.000
_cell.length_c   1.000
_cell.angle_alpha   90.00
_cell.angle_beta   90.00
_cell.angle_gamma   90.00
#
_symmetry.space_group_name_H-M   'P 1'
#
loop_
_entity.id
_entity.type
_entity.pdbx_description
1 polymer ?
#
loop_
_entity_poly.entity_id
_entity_poly.type
_entity_poly.pdbx_seq_one_letter_code
_entity_poly.pdbx_strand_id
1 'polypeptide(L)'
;MISSNIVAIMVNVASSLVAFSIAAYLALIALHIIILTISWIRSYFLEICPSIENQCIDLRSDWSQQGRIIEVCAMKAQPVNSAWFGHMWVVWPEAPPLAKDGAKEAGFYAACKGKAAKYIISSILSPFWILTGKEPISGVFLDDKDTKRDWRFKLMVDEEAYARALEVDSVWRSESRYALLPKIGGRTFSCRDYVFEVVSALGIKKTPKNWAAFPPESFLKLLTMNGLEIKRSWRPRAIHLPKIQFA
;
A
#
# COMPACT_ATOMS: atom_id res chain seq x y z
N MET A 1 -19.59 60.17 -15.11
CA MET A 1 -18.35 60.08 -14.29
C MET A 1 -18.41 59.03 -13.18
N ILE A 2 -19.59 58.61 -12.68
CA ILE A 2 -19.68 57.56 -11.65
C ILE A 2 -19.47 56.14 -12.22
N SER A 3 -19.81 55.92 -13.50
CA SER A 3 -19.72 54.59 -14.15
C SER A 3 -18.29 54.09 -14.37
N SER A 4 -17.32 54.96 -14.69
CA SER A 4 -15.93 54.56 -14.95
C SER A 4 -15.20 54.07 -13.70
N ASN A 5 -15.50 54.67 -12.54
CA ASN A 5 -14.89 54.29 -11.27
C ASN A 5 -15.42 52.95 -10.75
N ILE A 6 -16.71 52.68 -10.92
CA ILE A 6 -17.30 51.38 -10.56
C ILE A 6 -16.72 50.27 -11.45
N VAL A 7 -16.59 50.51 -12.76
CA VAL A 7 -15.96 49.54 -13.68
C VAL A 7 -14.50 49.27 -13.29
N ALA A 8 -13.72 50.31 -12.97
CA ALA A 8 -12.33 50.14 -12.54
C ALA A 8 -12.20 49.34 -11.22
N ILE A 9 -13.07 49.60 -10.25
CA ILE A 9 -13.11 48.83 -8.99
C ILE A 9 -13.49 47.37 -9.26
N MET A 10 -14.51 47.11 -10.09
CA MET A 10 -14.93 45.75 -10.45
C MET A 10 -13.82 44.98 -11.18
N VAL A 11 -13.10 45.62 -12.10
CA VAL A 11 -11.96 45.02 -12.81
C VAL A 11 -10.82 44.71 -11.85
N ASN A 12 -10.52 45.60 -10.90
CA ASN A 12 -9.48 45.37 -9.89
C ASN A 12 -9.86 44.22 -8.95
N VAL A 13 -11.10 44.18 -8.45
CA VAL A 13 -11.59 43.08 -7.59
C VAL A 13 -11.56 41.75 -8.34
N ALA A 14 -12.03 41.70 -9.59
CA ALA A 14 -12.00 40.49 -10.40
C ALA A 14 -10.56 40.01 -10.64
N SER A 15 -9.64 40.92 -10.95
CA SER A 15 -8.22 40.60 -11.16
C SER A 15 -7.55 40.08 -9.88
N SER A 16 -7.86 40.68 -8.73
CA SER A 16 -7.38 40.21 -7.42
C SER A 16 -7.94 38.82 -7.07
N LEU A 17 -9.21 38.54 -7.36
CA LEU A 17 -9.82 37.22 -7.14
C LEU A 17 -9.18 36.14 -8.03
N VAL A 18 -8.91 36.46 -9.29
CA VAL A 18 -8.20 35.55 -10.21
C VAL A 18 -6.78 35.28 -9.72
N ALA A 19 -6.03 36.31 -9.35
CA ALA A 19 -4.68 36.16 -8.82
C ALA A 19 -4.64 35.33 -7.53
N PHE A 20 -5.57 35.59 -6.60
CA PHE A 20 -5.72 34.80 -5.37
C PHE A 20 -6.04 33.33 -5.66
N SER A 21 -6.96 33.07 -6.60
CA SER A 21 -7.35 31.71 -6.99
C SER A 21 -6.18 30.94 -7.60
N ILE A 22 -5.39 31.59 -8.46
CA ILE A 22 -4.16 31.01 -9.04
C ILE A 22 -3.13 30.72 -7.94
N ALA A 23 -2.90 31.67 -7.03
CA ALA A 23 -1.94 31.50 -5.93
C ALA A 23 -2.35 30.34 -4.99
N ALA A 24 -3.63 30.25 -4.63
CA ALA A 24 -4.16 29.15 -3.82
C ALA A 24 -4.02 27.80 -4.53
N TYR A 25 -4.27 27.75 -5.83
CA TYR A 25 -4.10 26.55 -6.65
C TYR A 25 -2.63 26.09 -6.70
N LEU A 26 -1.69 27.02 -6.93
CA LEU A 26 -0.26 26.72 -6.95
C LEU A 26 0.24 26.26 -5.57
N ALA A 27 -0.23 26.89 -4.49
CA ALA A 27 0.08 26.47 -3.13
C ALA A 27 -0.41 25.04 -2.85
N LEU A 28 -1.58 24.67 -3.37
CA LEU A 28 -2.13 23.33 -3.25
C LEU A 28 -1.27 22.29 -4.00
N ILE A 29 -0.87 22.59 -5.24
CA ILE A 29 0.07 21.73 -6.01
C ILE A 29 1.37 21.56 -5.22
N ALA A 30 1.95 22.66 -4.72
CA ALA A 30 3.19 22.63 -3.95
C ALA A 30 3.06 21.74 -2.70
N LEU A 31 1.95 21.85 -1.96
CA LEU A 31 1.68 21.01 -0.80
C LEU A 31 1.62 19.52 -1.16
N HIS A 32 0.99 19.15 -2.29
CA HIS A 32 0.93 17.75 -2.74
C HIS A 32 2.32 17.21 -3.10
N ILE A 33 3.14 18.01 -3.78
CA ILE A 33 4.53 17.67 -4.09
C ILE A 33 5.32 17.45 -2.80
N ILE A 34 5.19 18.34 -1.82
CA ILE A 34 5.87 18.23 -0.53
C ILE A 34 5.45 16.95 0.19
N ILE A 35 4.15 16.65 0.30
CA ILE A 35 3.65 15.44 0.96
C ILE A 35 4.21 14.18 0.29
N LEU A 36 4.12 14.09 -1.05
CA LEU A 36 4.63 12.94 -1.78
C LEU A 36 6.14 12.79 -1.63
N THR A 37 6.88 13.90 -1.69
CA THR A 37 8.33 13.90 -1.52
C THR A 37 8.72 13.45 -0.12
N ILE A 38 8.04 13.94 0.92
CA ILE A 38 8.27 13.52 2.30
C ILE A 38 7.95 12.03 2.48
N SER A 39 6.78 11.56 2.02
CA SER A 39 6.41 10.14 2.09
C SER A 39 7.42 9.25 1.34
N TRP A 40 7.93 9.72 0.21
CA TRP A 40 8.91 9.02 -0.60
C TRP A 40 10.27 8.96 0.11
N ILE A 41 10.77 10.09 0.60
CA ILE A 41 12.00 10.19 1.40
C ILE A 41 11.90 9.27 2.62
N ARG A 42 10.79 9.33 3.38
CA ARG A 42 10.56 8.43 4.52
C ARG A 42 10.61 6.97 4.09
N SER A 43 9.97 6.63 2.97
CA SER A 43 9.98 5.25 2.46
C SER A 43 11.36 4.79 2.00
N TYR A 44 12.20 5.70 1.50
CA TYR A 44 13.57 5.44 1.09
C TYR A 44 14.52 5.22 2.28
N PHE A 45 14.38 6.06 3.33
CA PHE A 45 15.21 6.03 4.54
C PHE A 45 14.65 5.15 5.65
N LEU A 46 13.55 4.43 5.44
CA LEU A 46 13.08 3.41 6.37
C LEU A 46 14.21 2.40 6.58
N GLU A 47 14.66 2.31 7.84
CA GLU A 47 15.81 1.51 8.21
C GLU A 47 15.58 0.05 7.81
N ILE A 48 16.49 -0.51 7.02
CA ILE A 48 16.54 -1.94 6.74
C ILE A 48 17.01 -2.59 8.04
N CYS A 49 16.10 -3.15 8.83
CA CYS A 49 16.52 -4.08 9.87
C CYS A 49 16.93 -5.38 9.17
N PRO A 50 18.23 -5.74 9.09
CA PRO A 50 18.66 -7.01 8.50
C PRO A 50 18.07 -8.23 9.23
N SER A 51 17.52 -8.05 10.44
CA SER A 51 16.89 -9.10 11.25
C SER A 51 15.47 -9.47 10.84
N ILE A 52 14.88 -8.84 9.82
CA ILE A 52 13.55 -9.21 9.30
C ILE A 52 13.61 -10.55 8.52
N GLU A 53 14.78 -11.17 8.44
CA GLU A 53 14.92 -12.46 7.79
C GLU A 53 14.07 -13.59 8.40
N ASN A 54 13.60 -13.58 9.66
CA ASN A 54 12.82 -14.72 10.17
C ASN A 54 11.74 -14.33 11.20
N GLN A 55 10.90 -13.34 10.91
CA GLN A 55 9.70 -13.15 11.72
C GLN A 55 8.59 -14.07 11.24
N CYS A 56 8.42 -15.19 11.95
CA CYS A 56 7.26 -16.04 11.84
C CYS A 56 6.25 -15.62 12.91
N ILE A 57 5.03 -15.30 12.49
CA ILE A 57 3.90 -15.03 13.38
C ILE A 57 2.97 -16.24 13.28
N ASP A 58 2.80 -16.93 14.39
CA ASP A 58 1.84 -18.03 14.48
C ASP A 58 0.47 -17.45 14.81
N LEU A 59 -0.44 -17.51 13.83
CA LEU A 59 -1.82 -17.07 13.92
C LEU A 59 -2.79 -18.25 14.05
N ARG A 60 -2.28 -19.49 14.18
CA ARG A 60 -3.12 -20.67 14.36
C ARG A 60 -3.93 -20.55 15.63
N SER A 61 -5.19 -20.97 15.52
CA SER A 61 -6.07 -21.22 16.65
C SER A 61 -5.87 -22.62 17.21
N ASP A 62 -5.53 -23.60 16.36
CA ASP A 62 -5.20 -24.97 16.74
C ASP A 62 -3.72 -25.28 16.51
N TRP A 63 -2.95 -25.28 17.61
CA TRP A 63 -1.50 -25.49 17.53
C TRP A 63 -1.12 -26.97 17.36
N SER A 64 -2.08 -27.88 17.47
CA SER A 64 -1.87 -29.33 17.34
C SER A 64 -1.73 -29.80 15.89
N GLN A 65 -2.25 -29.03 14.94
CA GLN A 65 -2.19 -29.34 13.51
C GLN A 65 -1.04 -28.60 12.83
N GLN A 66 -0.43 -29.20 11.81
CA GLN A 66 0.58 -28.50 11.01
C GLN A 66 -0.07 -27.32 10.25
N GLY A 67 0.43 -26.11 10.50
CA GLY A 67 -0.05 -24.91 9.82
C GLY A 67 0.43 -24.78 8.37
N ARG A 68 -0.16 -23.83 7.66
CA ARG A 68 0.29 -23.36 6.34
C ARG A 68 1.03 -22.04 6.48
N ILE A 69 2.03 -21.82 5.63
CA ILE A 69 2.79 -20.58 5.60
C ILE A 69 2.26 -19.67 4.50
N ILE A 70 2.11 -18.39 4.83
CA ILE A 70 1.94 -17.31 3.87
C ILE A 70 3.05 -16.32 4.15
N GLU A 71 3.85 -15.97 3.15
CA GLU A 71 4.84 -14.91 3.33
C GLU A 71 4.38 -13.63 2.66
N VAL A 72 4.58 -12.50 3.33
CA VAL A 72 4.37 -11.19 2.75
C VAL A 72 5.70 -10.50 2.66
N CYS A 73 5.99 -10.03 1.46
CA CYS A 73 7.24 -9.41 1.12
C CYS A 73 7.00 -7.94 0.76
N ALA A 74 7.99 -7.11 1.06
CA ALA A 74 8.02 -5.74 0.64
C ALA A 74 9.44 -5.33 0.21
N MET A 75 9.50 -4.43 -0.77
CA MET A 75 10.73 -3.83 -1.26
C MET A 75 10.66 -2.32 -1.04
N LYS A 76 11.77 -1.71 -0.63
CA LYS A 76 11.88 -0.28 -0.42
C LYS A 76 11.76 0.49 -1.73
N ALA A 77 11.39 1.77 -1.63
CA ALA A 77 11.49 2.67 -2.75
C ALA A 77 12.95 2.80 -3.19
N GLN A 78 13.22 2.64 -4.49
CA GLN A 78 14.56 2.80 -5.04
C GLN A 78 14.50 3.82 -6.19
N PRO A 79 15.14 5.00 -6.04
CA PRO A 79 15.03 6.14 -6.97
C PRO A 79 15.64 5.86 -8.35
N VAL A 80 16.65 4.99 -8.39
CA VAL A 80 17.57 4.84 -9.53
C VAL A 80 17.18 3.71 -10.48
N ASN A 81 16.11 2.98 -10.18
CA ASN A 81 15.68 1.78 -10.90
C ASN A 81 14.15 1.69 -10.89
N SER A 82 13.59 0.64 -11.49
CA SER A 82 12.15 0.60 -11.83
C SER A 82 11.17 0.51 -10.65
N ALA A 83 11.65 0.56 -9.40
CA ALA A 83 10.87 0.42 -8.18
C ALA A 83 10.77 1.74 -7.40
N TRP A 84 10.36 2.80 -8.11
CA TRP A 84 10.43 4.19 -7.64
C TRP A 84 9.73 4.42 -6.30
N PHE A 85 8.68 3.66 -6.02
CA PHE A 85 7.83 3.83 -4.83
C PHE A 85 7.86 2.63 -3.88
N GLY A 86 8.65 1.60 -4.18
CA GLY A 86 8.64 0.33 -3.47
C GLY A 86 7.52 -0.59 -3.96
N HIS A 87 7.44 -1.78 -3.37
CA HIS A 87 6.52 -2.83 -3.80
C HIS A 87 6.14 -3.77 -2.65
N MET A 88 4.99 -4.43 -2.73
CA MET A 88 4.51 -5.45 -1.79
C MET A 88 3.89 -6.62 -2.54
N TRP A 89 4.15 -7.85 -2.08
CA TRP A 89 3.60 -9.05 -2.70
C TRP A 89 3.43 -10.17 -1.68
N VAL A 90 2.73 -11.22 -2.09
CA VAL A 90 2.50 -12.43 -1.30
C VAL A 90 3.26 -13.60 -1.92
N VAL A 91 3.77 -14.47 -1.08
CA VAL A 91 4.42 -15.74 -1.42
C VAL A 91 3.60 -16.88 -0.79
N TRP A 92 3.37 -17.92 -1.58
CA TRP A 92 2.63 -19.13 -1.25
C TRP A 92 3.59 -20.34 -1.37
N PRO A 93 4.36 -20.69 -0.31
CA PRO A 93 5.40 -21.71 -0.39
C PRO A 93 4.88 -23.10 -0.77
N GLU A 94 3.76 -23.52 -0.17
CA GLU A 94 3.27 -24.90 -0.16
C GLU A 94 2.52 -25.34 -1.43
N ALA A 95 2.04 -24.42 -2.27
CA ALA A 95 1.51 -24.69 -3.61
C ALA A 95 1.29 -23.35 -4.34
N PRO A 96 1.40 -23.28 -5.68
CA PRO A 96 0.95 -22.08 -6.39
C PRO A 96 -0.57 -21.93 -6.18
N PRO A 97 -1.07 -20.72 -5.88
CA PRO A 97 -2.51 -20.53 -5.68
C PRO A 97 -3.25 -20.92 -6.97
N LEU A 98 -4.48 -21.41 -6.81
CA LEU A 98 -5.34 -22.06 -7.81
C LEU A 98 -5.78 -21.15 -8.99
N ALA A 99 -5.03 -20.11 -9.31
CA ALA A 99 -5.41 -19.05 -10.22
C ALA A 99 -4.45 -18.93 -11.41
N LYS A 100 -4.90 -18.21 -12.46
CA LYS A 100 -4.19 -18.07 -13.74
C LYS A 100 -2.74 -17.63 -13.52
N ASP A 101 -1.84 -18.23 -14.30
CA ASP A 101 -0.38 -18.08 -14.33
C ASP A 101 0.42 -18.79 -13.23
N GLY A 102 -0.20 -19.38 -12.19
CA GLY A 102 0.44 -20.34 -11.29
C GLY A 102 1.71 -19.86 -10.56
N ALA A 103 1.99 -18.54 -10.55
CA ALA A 103 3.12 -17.98 -9.83
C ALA A 103 2.90 -18.09 -8.32
N LYS A 104 3.83 -18.75 -7.63
CA LYS A 104 3.83 -18.89 -6.16
C LYS A 104 4.04 -17.56 -5.45
N GLU A 105 4.59 -16.58 -6.13
CA GLU A 105 4.99 -15.30 -5.58
C GLU A 105 4.66 -14.23 -6.58
N ALA A 106 3.69 -13.39 -6.25
CA ALA A 106 3.16 -12.45 -7.21
C ALA A 106 2.59 -11.20 -6.54
N GLY A 107 2.81 -10.07 -7.19
CA GLY A 107 2.23 -8.78 -6.84
C GLY A 107 1.29 -8.28 -7.93
N PHE A 108 0.49 -7.27 -7.60
CA PHE A 108 -0.44 -6.64 -8.54
C PHE A 108 0.01 -5.25 -8.98
N TYR A 109 0.14 -5.03 -10.29
CA TYR A 109 0.79 -3.85 -10.85
C TYR A 109 -0.03 -3.20 -11.94
N ALA A 110 0.32 -1.95 -12.28
CA ALA A 110 -0.10 -1.38 -13.54
C ALA A 110 0.59 -2.11 -14.71
N ALA A 111 -0.20 -2.54 -15.70
CA ALA A 111 0.33 -3.14 -16.92
C ALA A 111 1.22 -2.16 -17.71
N CYS A 112 0.99 -0.85 -17.58
CA CYS A 112 1.80 0.19 -18.20
C CYS A 112 2.30 1.21 -17.15
N LYS A 113 3.59 1.11 -16.80
CA LYS A 113 4.25 2.00 -15.83
C LYS A 113 4.19 3.47 -16.24
N GLY A 114 4.34 3.77 -17.54
CA GLY A 114 4.25 5.13 -18.05
C GLY A 114 2.86 5.75 -17.88
N LYS A 115 1.79 4.97 -18.08
CA LYS A 115 0.42 5.42 -17.79
C LYS A 115 0.22 5.65 -16.29
N ALA A 116 0.70 4.73 -15.44
CA ALA A 116 0.63 4.91 -13.98
C ALA A 116 1.36 6.19 -13.52
N ALA A 117 2.57 6.44 -14.04
CA ALA A 117 3.34 7.65 -13.73
C ALA A 117 2.62 8.93 -14.16
N LYS A 118 2.06 8.96 -15.38
CA LYS A 118 1.24 10.08 -15.85
C LYS A 118 0.03 10.33 -14.95
N TYR A 119 -0.57 9.27 -14.40
CA TYR A 119 -1.71 9.39 -13.50
C TYR A 119 -1.32 10.01 -12.17
N ILE A 120 -0.21 9.56 -11.58
CA ILE A 120 0.37 10.18 -10.38
C ILE A 120 0.69 11.66 -10.64
N ILE A 121 1.39 11.99 -11.73
CA ILE A 121 1.71 13.39 -12.07
C ILE A 121 0.42 14.21 -12.24
N SER A 122 -0.57 13.70 -12.97
CA SER A 122 -1.83 14.41 -13.18
C SER A 122 -2.63 14.63 -11.89
N SER A 123 -2.48 13.76 -10.90
CA SER A 123 -3.10 13.95 -9.58
C SER A 123 -2.45 15.03 -8.74
N ILE A 124 -1.15 15.24 -8.89
CA ILE A 124 -0.44 16.35 -8.28
C ILE A 124 -0.87 17.65 -8.93
N LEU A 125 -0.91 17.67 -10.26
CA LEU A 125 -1.22 18.86 -11.04
C LEU A 125 -2.69 19.27 -10.96
N SER A 126 -3.60 18.34 -10.69
CA SER A 126 -5.03 18.61 -10.56
C SER A 126 -5.56 17.99 -9.26
N PRO A 127 -5.42 18.70 -8.13
CA PRO A 127 -5.78 18.19 -6.80
C PRO A 127 -7.27 17.86 -6.66
N PHE A 128 -8.13 18.38 -7.54
CA PHE A 128 -9.54 17.99 -7.64
C PHE A 128 -9.75 16.51 -7.95
N TRP A 129 -8.74 15.81 -8.50
CA TRP A 129 -8.81 14.36 -8.71
C TRP A 129 -8.92 13.57 -7.39
N ILE A 130 -8.62 14.17 -6.25
CA ILE A 130 -8.96 13.57 -4.94
C ILE A 130 -10.48 13.43 -4.77
N LEU A 131 -11.26 14.35 -5.31
CA LEU A 131 -12.72 14.35 -5.20
C LEU A 131 -13.34 13.43 -6.26
N THR A 132 -12.96 13.63 -7.52
CA THR A 132 -13.58 12.98 -8.67
C THR A 132 -12.99 11.61 -8.99
N GLY A 133 -11.75 11.34 -8.54
CA GLY A 133 -11.02 10.12 -8.85
C GLY A 133 -10.53 10.06 -10.30
N LYS A 134 -9.46 9.30 -10.51
CA LYS A 134 -8.99 8.94 -11.85
C LYS A 134 -9.59 7.60 -12.27
N GLU A 135 -9.89 7.47 -13.56
CA GLU A 135 -10.31 6.18 -14.11
C GLU A 135 -9.24 5.11 -13.88
N PRO A 136 -9.61 3.85 -13.58
CA PRO A 136 -8.62 2.79 -13.48
C PRO A 136 -7.89 2.57 -14.81
N ILE A 137 -6.59 2.27 -14.75
CA ILE A 137 -5.83 1.75 -15.89
C ILE A 137 -5.77 0.23 -15.81
N SER A 138 -5.24 -0.43 -16.84
CA SER A 138 -5.06 -1.89 -16.82
C SER A 138 -4.05 -2.31 -15.74
N GLY A 139 -4.46 -3.27 -14.92
CA GLY A 139 -3.65 -3.97 -13.94
C GLY A 139 -3.28 -5.38 -14.39
N VAL A 140 -2.24 -5.95 -13.79
CA VAL A 140 -1.71 -7.28 -14.10
C VAL A 140 -0.96 -7.86 -12.91
N PHE A 141 -1.01 -9.19 -12.75
CA PHE A 141 -0.13 -9.90 -11.84
C PHE A 141 1.21 -10.19 -12.52
N LEU A 142 2.32 -9.93 -11.82
CA LEU A 142 3.65 -10.31 -12.29
C LEU A 142 4.29 -11.24 -11.26
N ASP A 143 5.09 -12.19 -11.75
CA ASP A 143 5.91 -13.07 -10.92
C ASP A 143 7.04 -12.25 -10.26
N ASP A 144 7.12 -12.35 -8.93
CA ASP A 144 8.06 -11.62 -8.08
C ASP A 144 9.23 -12.49 -7.58
N LYS A 145 9.41 -13.70 -8.12
CA LYS A 145 10.40 -14.67 -7.65
C LYS A 145 11.81 -14.13 -7.47
N ASP A 146 12.27 -13.38 -8.46
CA ASP A 146 13.61 -12.80 -8.50
C ASP A 146 13.65 -11.35 -7.96
N THR A 147 12.52 -10.83 -7.48
CA THR A 147 12.45 -9.50 -6.88
C THR A 147 13.16 -9.49 -5.53
N LYS A 148 14.03 -8.48 -5.33
CA LYS A 148 14.73 -8.26 -4.06
C LYS A 148 13.73 -8.03 -2.92
N ARG A 149 13.83 -8.83 -1.86
CA ARG A 149 13.03 -8.73 -0.62
C ARG A 149 13.80 -7.87 0.40
N ASP A 150 13.43 -6.61 0.57
CA ASP A 150 14.00 -5.79 1.66
C ASP A 150 13.35 -6.13 3.00
N TRP A 151 12.08 -6.54 2.99
CA TRP A 151 11.33 -7.02 4.13
C TRP A 151 10.54 -8.28 3.79
N ARG A 152 10.44 -9.20 4.76
CA ARG A 152 9.62 -10.40 4.69
C ARG A 152 9.02 -10.71 6.07
N PHE A 153 7.76 -11.10 6.12
CA PHE A 153 7.19 -11.74 7.30
C PHE A 153 6.49 -13.02 6.88
N LYS A 154 6.59 -14.04 7.73
CA LYS A 154 5.91 -15.32 7.54
C LYS A 154 4.75 -15.39 8.51
N LEU A 155 3.59 -15.76 8.02
CA LEU A 155 2.41 -16.05 8.82
C LEU A 155 2.20 -17.55 8.77
N MET A 156 2.12 -18.19 9.93
CA MET A 156 1.67 -19.57 10.03
C MET A 156 0.20 -19.55 10.43
N VAL A 157 -0.66 -20.20 9.66
CA VAL A 157 -2.11 -20.11 9.77
C VAL A 157 -2.75 -21.49 9.71
N ASP A 158 -3.98 -21.61 10.22
CA ASP A 158 -4.79 -22.82 10.06
C ASP A 158 -5.24 -22.99 8.60
N GLU A 159 -5.58 -24.22 8.21
CA GLU A 159 -6.03 -24.54 6.84
C GLU A 159 -7.25 -23.69 6.42
N GLU A 160 -8.20 -23.45 7.33
CA GLU A 160 -9.39 -22.65 7.04
C GLU A 160 -9.04 -21.19 6.75
N ALA A 161 -8.12 -20.61 7.52
CA ALA A 161 -7.64 -19.25 7.28
C ALA A 161 -6.84 -19.15 5.97
N TYR A 162 -6.03 -20.18 5.68
CA TYR A 162 -5.32 -20.29 4.41
C TYR A 162 -6.28 -20.32 3.22
N ALA A 163 -7.35 -21.12 3.29
CA ALA A 163 -8.38 -21.21 2.25
C ALA A 163 -9.06 -19.86 1.99
N ARG A 164 -9.45 -19.11 3.04
CA ARG A 164 -10.00 -17.75 2.88
C ARG A 164 -9.04 -16.80 2.20
N ALA A 165 -7.76 -16.87 2.52
CA ALA A 165 -6.74 -16.03 1.89
C ALA A 165 -6.54 -16.39 0.40
N LEU A 166 -6.64 -17.68 0.04
CA LEU A 166 -6.61 -18.14 -1.36
C LEU A 166 -7.83 -17.66 -2.16
N GLU A 167 -9.01 -17.57 -1.56
CA GLU A 167 -10.19 -16.99 -2.23
C GLU A 167 -9.95 -15.53 -2.61
N VAL A 168 -9.33 -14.75 -1.72
CA VAL A 168 -8.91 -13.37 -2.01
C VAL A 168 -7.91 -13.35 -3.17
N ASP A 169 -6.88 -14.22 -3.14
CA ASP A 169 -5.91 -14.31 -4.24
C ASP A 169 -6.59 -14.58 -5.58
N SER A 170 -7.49 -15.56 -5.64
CA SER A 170 -8.24 -15.94 -6.84
C SER A 170 -9.07 -14.79 -7.41
N VAL A 171 -9.76 -14.03 -6.55
CA VAL A 171 -10.52 -12.83 -6.96
C VAL A 171 -9.58 -11.77 -7.54
N TRP A 172 -8.46 -11.51 -6.86
CA TRP A 172 -7.48 -10.53 -7.34
C TRP A 172 -6.83 -10.94 -8.65
N ARG A 173 -6.54 -12.23 -8.87
CA ARG A 173 -5.99 -12.72 -10.15
C ARG A 173 -6.89 -12.45 -11.34
N SER A 174 -8.18 -12.29 -11.09
CA SER A 174 -9.18 -11.92 -12.10
C SER A 174 -9.37 -10.40 -12.22
N GLU A 175 -8.75 -9.61 -11.35
CA GLU A 175 -8.82 -8.15 -11.37
C GLU A 175 -7.93 -7.59 -12.47
N SER A 176 -8.50 -6.69 -13.27
CA SER A 176 -7.81 -6.04 -14.40
C SER A 176 -7.68 -4.54 -14.21
N ARG A 177 -8.17 -3.99 -13.10
CA ARG A 177 -8.16 -2.56 -12.80
C ARG A 177 -7.01 -2.24 -11.84
N TYR A 178 -6.19 -1.27 -12.21
CA TYR A 178 -5.20 -0.65 -11.34
C TYR A 178 -5.59 0.81 -11.11
N ALA A 179 -5.83 1.18 -9.85
CA ALA A 179 -6.30 2.51 -9.47
C ALA A 179 -5.68 2.98 -8.15
N LEU A 180 -4.82 3.99 -8.22
CA LEU A 180 -4.21 4.60 -7.04
C LEU A 180 -5.08 5.70 -6.41
N LEU A 181 -5.99 6.27 -7.21
CA LEU A 181 -6.81 7.43 -6.83
C LEU A 181 -8.25 7.21 -7.26
N PRO A 182 -9.03 6.43 -6.49
CA PRO A 182 -10.45 6.29 -6.74
C PRO A 182 -11.20 7.58 -6.39
N LYS A 183 -12.42 7.70 -6.91
CA LYS A 183 -13.38 8.73 -6.47
C LYS A 183 -13.67 8.61 -4.97
N ILE A 184 -14.21 9.66 -4.35
CA ILE A 184 -14.69 9.59 -2.96
C ILE A 184 -15.62 8.38 -2.77
N GLY A 185 -15.35 7.58 -1.73
CA GLY A 185 -16.06 6.33 -1.44
C GLY A 185 -15.65 5.13 -2.32
N GLY A 186 -14.79 5.33 -3.32
CA GLY A 186 -14.28 4.29 -4.20
C GLY A 186 -13.14 3.46 -3.59
N ARG A 187 -12.66 2.48 -4.37
CA ARG A 187 -11.64 1.51 -3.95
C ARG A 187 -10.36 1.66 -4.78
N THR A 188 -9.22 1.65 -4.08
CA THR A 188 -7.89 1.54 -4.68
C THR A 188 -7.63 0.10 -5.12
N PHE A 189 -6.90 -0.06 -6.21
CA PHE A 189 -6.44 -1.36 -6.71
C PHE A 189 -4.95 -1.26 -7.01
N SER A 190 -4.14 -1.83 -6.11
CA SER A 190 -2.68 -1.79 -6.18
C SER A 190 -2.07 -2.98 -5.45
N CYS A 191 -0.76 -3.20 -5.60
CA CYS A 191 -0.02 -4.24 -4.89
C CYS A 191 -0.25 -4.22 -3.37
N ARG A 192 -0.29 -3.03 -2.76
CA ARG A 192 -0.59 -2.87 -1.33
C ARG A 192 -1.99 -3.34 -0.98
N ASP A 193 -2.99 -2.95 -1.77
CA ASP A 193 -4.39 -3.28 -1.47
C ASP A 193 -4.63 -4.79 -1.58
N TYR A 194 -4.01 -5.45 -2.56
CA TYR A 194 -3.97 -6.90 -2.67
C TYR A 194 -3.41 -7.55 -1.39
N VAL A 195 -2.19 -7.18 -1.00
CA VAL A 195 -1.56 -7.73 0.21
C VAL A 195 -2.41 -7.47 1.45
N PHE A 196 -2.98 -6.26 1.59
CA PHE A 196 -3.79 -5.89 2.74
C PHE A 196 -5.11 -6.64 2.84
N GLU A 197 -5.69 -7.04 1.72
CA GLU A 197 -6.89 -7.87 1.73
C GLU A 197 -6.57 -9.32 2.05
N VAL A 198 -5.45 -9.86 1.53
CA VAL A 198 -4.98 -11.19 1.90
C VAL A 198 -4.73 -11.28 3.41
N VAL A 199 -3.96 -10.35 3.99
CA VAL A 199 -3.71 -10.37 5.45
C VAL A 199 -4.96 -10.10 6.28
N SER A 200 -5.90 -9.29 5.75
CA SER A 200 -7.18 -9.04 6.43
C SER A 200 -8.06 -10.29 6.48
N ALA A 201 -7.99 -11.19 5.50
CA ALA A 201 -8.68 -12.48 5.53
C ALA A 201 -8.14 -13.42 6.63
N LEU A 202 -6.93 -13.15 7.11
CA LEU A 202 -6.27 -13.85 8.21
C LEU A 202 -6.55 -13.22 9.59
N GLY A 203 -7.40 -12.18 9.65
CA GLY A 203 -7.73 -11.50 10.90
C GLY A 203 -6.76 -10.37 11.29
N ILE A 204 -5.76 -10.05 10.47
CA ILE A 204 -4.86 -8.92 10.70
C ILE A 204 -5.59 -7.61 10.37
N LYS A 205 -5.54 -6.63 11.27
CA LYS A 205 -6.14 -5.31 11.04
C LYS A 205 -5.39 -4.57 9.94
N LYS A 206 -6.09 -4.15 8.89
CA LYS A 206 -5.52 -3.32 7.82
C LYS A 206 -5.43 -1.86 8.21
N THR A 207 -4.43 -1.17 7.67
CA THR A 207 -4.30 0.29 7.82
C THR A 207 -5.39 0.99 6.99
N PRO A 208 -5.87 2.17 7.42
CA PRO A 208 -6.82 2.95 6.63
C PRO A 208 -6.21 3.37 5.29
N LYS A 209 -7.04 3.40 4.26
CA LYS A 209 -6.63 3.71 2.88
C LYS A 209 -6.03 5.12 2.81
N ASN A 210 -4.79 5.22 2.33
CA ASN A 210 -4.15 6.49 2.05
C ASN A 210 -3.41 6.39 0.71
N TRP A 211 -3.76 7.25 -0.25
CA TRP A 211 -3.18 7.23 -1.59
C TRP A 211 -1.68 7.58 -1.60
N ALA A 212 -1.20 8.34 -0.61
CA ALA A 212 0.20 8.73 -0.44
C ALA A 212 1.00 7.79 0.48
N ALA A 213 0.38 6.72 1.00
CA ALA A 213 1.09 5.73 1.81
C ALA A 213 1.77 4.71 0.88
N PHE A 214 3.05 4.91 0.66
CA PHE A 214 3.86 3.98 -0.12
C PHE A 214 3.95 2.60 0.56
N PRO A 215 4.17 1.52 -0.21
CA PRO A 215 4.23 0.16 0.31
C PRO A 215 5.11 -0.01 1.55
N PRO A 216 6.35 0.54 1.63
CA PRO A 216 7.20 0.42 2.82
C PRO A 216 6.59 1.02 4.10
N GLU A 217 6.08 2.24 4.02
CA GLU A 217 5.45 2.92 5.16
C GLU A 217 4.16 2.21 5.58
N SER A 218 3.39 1.74 4.59
CA SER A 218 2.13 1.02 4.81
C SER A 218 2.39 -0.32 5.51
N PHE A 219 3.43 -1.03 5.10
CA PHE A 219 3.88 -2.28 5.70
C PHE A 219 4.29 -2.07 7.16
N LEU A 220 5.10 -1.06 7.47
CA LEU A 220 5.47 -0.75 8.85
C LEU A 220 4.24 -0.42 9.71
N LYS A 221 3.31 0.41 9.20
CA LYS A 221 2.07 0.73 9.91
C LYS A 221 1.22 -0.50 10.17
N LEU A 222 1.13 -1.43 9.21
CA LEU A 222 0.44 -2.71 9.38
C LEU A 222 1.05 -3.49 10.55
N LEU A 223 2.37 -3.60 10.61
CA LEU A 223 3.06 -4.29 11.70
C LEU A 223 2.77 -3.62 13.05
N THR A 224 2.97 -2.30 13.15
CA THR A 224 2.75 -1.54 14.39
C THR A 224 1.29 -1.62 14.87
N MET A 225 0.31 -1.48 13.98
CA MET A 225 -1.12 -1.53 14.33
C MET A 225 -1.55 -2.88 14.92
N ASN A 226 -0.83 -3.96 14.60
CA ASN A 226 -1.13 -5.30 15.05
C ASN A 226 -0.18 -5.78 16.16
N GLY A 227 0.63 -4.87 16.74
CA GLY A 227 1.59 -5.22 17.79
C GLY A 227 2.69 -6.17 17.33
N LEU A 228 2.93 -6.26 16.01
CA LEU A 228 3.95 -7.09 15.42
C LEU A 228 5.29 -6.35 15.55
N GLU A 229 6.07 -6.69 16.57
CA GLU A 229 7.32 -6.01 16.86
C GLU A 229 8.41 -6.38 15.84
N ILE A 230 9.02 -5.35 15.22
CA ILE A 230 10.29 -5.49 14.50
C ILE A 230 11.41 -5.69 15.53
N LYS A 231 11.62 -6.93 15.97
CA LYS A 231 12.71 -7.28 16.89
C LYS A 231 14.04 -7.31 16.14
N ARG A 232 15.03 -6.59 16.67
CA ARG A 232 16.41 -6.51 16.14
C ARG A 232 17.24 -7.80 16.29
N SER A 233 16.78 -8.82 17.00
CA SER A 233 17.40 -10.15 17.05
C SER A 233 16.50 -11.17 17.75
N TRP A 234 16.61 -12.44 17.36
CA TRP A 234 16.02 -13.55 18.09
C TRP A 234 16.93 -13.96 19.26
N ARG A 235 16.43 -13.77 20.48
CA ARG A 235 16.32 -14.92 21.39
C ARG A 235 14.84 -15.21 21.56
N PRO A 236 14.39 -16.47 21.51
CA PRO A 236 13.02 -16.81 21.86
C PRO A 236 12.79 -16.35 23.29
N ARG A 237 11.94 -15.34 23.50
CA ARG A 237 11.27 -15.21 24.80
C ARG A 237 10.02 -16.06 24.68
N ALA A 238 9.99 -17.16 25.43
CA ALA A 238 8.73 -17.79 25.77
C ALA A 238 7.80 -16.67 26.25
N ILE A 239 6.68 -16.47 25.57
CA ILE A 239 5.60 -15.65 26.08
C ILE A 239 5.12 -16.41 27.32
N HIS A 240 5.45 -15.90 28.51
CA HIS A 240 4.77 -16.34 29.72
C HIS A 240 3.32 -15.89 29.61
N LEU A 241 2.45 -16.81 29.20
CA LEU A 241 1.04 -16.69 29.48
C LEU A 241 0.88 -16.63 31.01
N PRO A 242 0.06 -15.73 31.55
CA PRO A 242 -0.24 -15.74 32.97
C PRO A 242 -0.75 -17.13 33.34
N LYS A 243 -0.13 -17.74 34.35
CA LYS A 243 -0.62 -19.01 34.93
C LYS A 243 -2.08 -18.79 35.32
N ILE A 244 -2.99 -19.45 34.62
CA ILE A 244 -4.35 -19.65 35.12
C ILE A 244 -4.18 -20.54 36.35
N GLN A 245 -4.24 -19.94 37.53
CA GLN A 245 -4.44 -20.70 38.77
C GLN A 245 -5.89 -21.17 38.74
N PHE A 246 -6.09 -22.46 38.46
CA PHE A 246 -7.30 -23.13 38.92
C PHE A 246 -7.17 -23.36 40.43
N ALA A 247 -8.28 -23.14 41.12
CA ALA A 247 -8.45 -23.05 42.57
C ALA A 247 -7.75 -24.14 43.40
#